data_AF-A0A7X0XU56-F1
#
_entry.id   AF-A0A7X0XU56-F1
#
_cell.length_a   1.000
_cell.length_b   1.000
_cell.length_c   1.000
_cell.angle_alpha   90.00
_cell.angle_beta   90.00
_cell.angle_gamma   90.00
#
_symmetry.space_group_name_H-M   'P 1'
#
loop_
_entity.id
_entity.type
_entity.pdbx_description
1 polymer ?
#
loop_
_entity_poly.entity_id
_entity_poly.type
_entity_poly.pdbx_seq_one_letter_code
_entity_poly.pdbx_strand_id
1 'polypeptide(L)'
;VFRMLRIVSIAIFVFLFLFADIIAMMMGDVALSELIRVISFVFLLMPYLAFMRGFFQSTGEMIPTAISQTIEQIIRVVIILLGAGLALNMGLDLYDAGAMAMSGAIFGGVSGIFVLRHFYNKRLASGQGLQPAVFTEKQEKVGIGRDFLRQSMAICVVSSMLILFQLVDSFQVYRLMSDSGIPDFIAKSLKGIYDRGQPILQLGLVL
;
A
#
# COMPACT_ATOMS: atom_id res chain seq x y z
N VAL A 1 -17.30 2.10 11.17
CA VAL A 1 -16.16 2.42 10.28
C VAL A 1 -15.07 1.36 10.31
N PHE A 2 -14.41 1.05 11.44
CA PHE A 2 -13.33 0.05 11.50
C PHE A 2 -13.72 -1.34 10.95
N ARG A 3 -14.90 -1.85 11.34
CA ARG A 3 -15.44 -3.11 10.82
C ARG A 3 -15.58 -3.10 9.29
N MET A 4 -16.07 -2.00 8.72
CA MET A 4 -16.23 -1.85 7.27
C MET A 4 -14.88 -1.80 6.57
N LEU A 5 -13.91 -1.02 7.10
CA LEU A 5 -12.55 -0.97 6.58
C LEU A 5 -11.91 -2.37 6.58
N ARG A 6 -12.08 -3.13 7.66
CA ARG A 6 -11.57 -4.51 7.75
C ARG A 6 -12.20 -5.40 6.68
N ILE A 7 -13.51 -5.32 6.46
CA ILE A 7 -14.21 -6.11 5.43
C ILE A 7 -13.68 -5.76 4.03
N VAL A 8 -13.58 -4.46 3.71
CA VAL A 8 -13.07 -3.99 2.41
C VAL A 8 -11.63 -4.42 2.19
N SER A 9 -10.77 -4.26 3.20
CA SER A 9 -9.37 -4.68 3.17
C SER A 9 -9.20 -6.19 2.95
N ILE A 10 -9.99 -7.01 3.65
CA ILE A 10 -9.97 -8.47 3.47
C ILE A 10 -10.49 -8.83 2.07
N ALA A 11 -11.57 -8.19 1.60
CA ALA A 11 -12.10 -8.43 0.27
C ALA A 11 -11.07 -8.11 -0.83
N ILE A 12 -10.36 -6.99 -0.72
CA ILE A 12 -9.29 -6.61 -1.65
C ILE A 12 -8.11 -7.58 -1.56
N PHE A 13 -7.69 -7.98 -0.36
CA PHE A 13 -6.64 -9.00 -0.18
C PHE A 13 -7.01 -10.31 -0.89
N VAL A 14 -8.20 -10.86 -0.61
CA VAL A 14 -8.67 -12.11 -1.21
C VAL A 14 -8.77 -11.98 -2.73
N PHE A 15 -9.31 -10.87 -3.23
CA PHE A 15 -9.39 -10.61 -4.66
C PHE A 15 -8.00 -10.58 -5.32
N LEU A 16 -7.06 -9.78 -4.80
CA LEU A 16 -5.72 -9.68 -5.38
C LEU A 16 -4.95 -10.99 -5.26
N PHE A 17 -5.08 -11.71 -4.16
CA PHE A 17 -4.37 -12.96 -3.92
C PHE A 17 -4.86 -14.09 -4.85
N LEU A 18 -6.18 -14.24 -5.01
CA LEU A 18 -6.77 -15.29 -5.85
C LEU A 18 -6.69 -14.96 -7.35
N PHE A 19 -6.87 -13.69 -7.72
CA PHE A 19 -6.86 -13.28 -9.13
C PHE A 19 -5.48 -12.79 -9.60
N ALA A 20 -4.41 -12.99 -8.82
CA ALA A 20 -3.05 -12.53 -9.15
C ALA A 20 -2.59 -12.98 -10.54
N ASP A 21 -2.82 -14.24 -10.91
CA ASP A 21 -2.41 -14.79 -12.20
C ASP A 21 -3.15 -14.13 -13.36
N ILE A 22 -4.46 -13.88 -13.20
CA ILE A 22 -5.30 -13.22 -14.21
C ILE A 22 -4.85 -11.77 -14.37
N ILE A 23 -4.59 -11.07 -13.27
CA ILE A 23 -4.12 -9.68 -13.29
C ILE A 23 -2.75 -9.61 -13.99
N ALA A 24 -1.82 -10.49 -13.64
CA ALA A 24 -0.49 -10.57 -14.25
C ALA A 24 -0.57 -10.84 -15.76
N MET A 25 -1.44 -11.78 -16.17
CA MET A 25 -1.70 -12.06 -17.58
C MET A 25 -2.29 -10.85 -18.32
N MET A 26 -3.23 -10.14 -17.70
CA MET A 26 -3.80 -8.90 -18.27
C MET A 26 -2.75 -7.79 -18.40
N MET A 27 -1.75 -7.74 -17.51
CA MET A 27 -0.62 -6.81 -17.59
C MET A 27 0.41 -7.22 -18.66
N GLY A 28 0.29 -8.43 -19.24
CA GLY A 28 1.18 -8.96 -20.28
C GLY A 28 2.38 -9.75 -19.74
N ASP A 29 2.52 -9.90 -18.43
CA ASP A 29 3.68 -10.57 -17.81
C ASP A 29 3.23 -11.43 -16.62
N VAL A 30 3.18 -12.74 -16.87
CA VAL A 30 2.68 -13.76 -15.92
C VAL A 30 3.56 -13.87 -14.67
N ALA A 31 4.84 -13.56 -14.78
CA ALA A 31 5.77 -13.65 -13.66
C ALA A 31 5.53 -12.57 -12.58
N LEU A 32 4.69 -11.56 -12.85
CA LEU A 32 4.24 -10.60 -11.82
C LEU A 32 3.29 -11.22 -10.79
N SER A 33 2.72 -12.40 -11.04
CA SER A 33 1.72 -13.01 -10.15
C SER A 33 2.23 -13.13 -8.71
N GLU A 34 3.48 -13.54 -8.53
CA GLU A 34 4.09 -13.67 -7.20
C GLU A 34 4.21 -12.32 -6.49
N LEU A 35 4.63 -11.27 -7.20
CA LEU A 35 4.75 -9.92 -6.64
C LEU A 35 3.39 -9.37 -6.23
N ILE A 36 2.34 -9.63 -7.03
CA ILE A 36 0.95 -9.24 -6.72
C ILE A 36 0.46 -9.97 -5.45
N ARG A 37 0.78 -11.26 -5.31
CA ARG A 37 0.42 -12.01 -4.10
C ARG A 37 1.15 -11.47 -2.87
N VAL A 38 2.45 -11.19 -2.95
CA VAL A 38 3.22 -10.64 -1.83
C VAL A 38 2.67 -9.27 -1.40
N ILE A 39 2.42 -8.36 -2.33
CA ILE A 39 1.93 -7.02 -1.99
C ILE A 39 0.50 -7.06 -1.43
N SER A 40 -0.32 -8.06 -1.80
CA SER A 40 -1.69 -8.19 -1.31
C SER A 40 -1.76 -8.23 0.22
N PHE A 41 -0.77 -8.83 0.90
CA PHE A 41 -0.73 -8.93 2.36
C PHE A 41 -0.74 -7.56 3.07
N VAL A 42 -0.25 -6.50 2.41
CA VAL A 42 -0.27 -5.14 2.95
C VAL A 42 -1.72 -4.68 3.24
N PHE A 43 -2.70 -5.12 2.45
CA PHE A 43 -4.09 -4.78 2.66
C PHE A 43 -4.66 -5.31 3.98
N LEU A 44 -4.10 -6.39 4.55
CA LEU A 44 -4.49 -6.88 5.87
C LEU A 44 -4.06 -5.94 7.01
N LEU A 45 -2.99 -5.16 6.80
CA LEU A 45 -2.46 -4.18 7.75
C LEU A 45 -3.14 -2.81 7.63
N MET A 46 -3.65 -2.49 6.42
CA MET A 46 -4.33 -1.24 6.11
C MET A 46 -5.44 -0.82 7.09
N PRO A 47 -6.37 -1.67 7.56
CA PRO A 47 -7.46 -1.20 8.43
C PRO A 47 -6.93 -0.67 9.75
N TYR A 48 -5.85 -1.24 10.30
CA TYR A 48 -5.20 -0.75 11.51
C TYR A 48 -4.48 0.57 11.27
N LEU A 49 -3.67 0.64 10.21
CA LEU A 49 -2.92 1.85 9.86
C LEU A 49 -3.85 3.02 9.55
N ALA A 50 -4.83 2.83 8.68
CA ALA A 50 -5.76 3.87 8.26
C ALA A 50 -6.62 4.36 9.42
N PHE A 51 -7.13 3.45 10.26
CA PHE A 51 -7.97 3.82 11.39
C PHE A 51 -7.19 4.57 12.48
N MET A 52 -6.00 4.09 12.86
CA MET A 52 -5.22 4.75 13.92
C MET A 52 -4.64 6.09 13.45
N ARG A 53 -4.15 6.17 12.21
CA ARG A 53 -3.71 7.46 11.63
C ARG A 53 -4.89 8.42 11.52
N GLY A 54 -6.05 7.96 11.05
CA GLY A 54 -7.28 8.75 11.00
C GLY A 54 -7.73 9.24 12.38
N PHE A 55 -7.62 8.40 13.42
CA PHE A 55 -7.91 8.79 14.80
C PHE A 55 -7.01 9.95 15.24
N PHE A 56 -5.68 9.80 15.16
CA PHE A 56 -4.74 10.84 15.57
C PHE A 56 -4.91 12.13 14.75
N GLN A 57 -5.07 12.02 13.43
CA GLN A 57 -5.31 13.15 12.53
C GLN A 57 -6.62 13.88 12.85
N SER A 58 -7.69 13.15 13.18
CA SER A 58 -8.97 13.77 13.56
C SER A 58 -8.88 14.56 14.87
N THR A 59 -7.95 14.20 15.75
CA THR A 59 -7.65 14.96 16.98
C THR A 59 -6.66 16.10 16.77
N GLY A 60 -6.22 16.36 15.54
CA GLY A 60 -5.22 17.37 15.20
C GLY A 60 -3.78 16.96 15.51
N GLU A 61 -3.53 15.72 15.96
CA GLU A 61 -2.21 15.23 16.30
C GLU A 61 -1.57 14.52 15.10
N MET A 62 -0.69 15.22 14.37
CA MET A 62 0.02 14.63 13.24
C MET A 62 1.32 13.91 13.64
N ILE A 63 1.88 14.17 14.83
CA ILE A 63 3.17 13.60 15.28
C ILE A 63 3.17 12.06 15.26
N PRO A 64 2.19 11.34 15.84
CA PRO A 64 2.20 9.88 15.84
C PRO A 64 2.10 9.32 14.41
N THR A 65 1.29 9.98 13.56
CA THR A 65 1.14 9.60 12.15
C THR A 65 2.46 9.78 11.41
N ALA A 66 3.11 10.94 11.52
CA ALA A 66 4.36 11.25 10.83
C ALA A 66 5.47 10.28 11.25
N ILE A 67 5.66 10.04 12.55
CA ILE A 67 6.68 9.11 13.04
C ILE A 67 6.39 7.68 12.55
N SER A 68 5.13 7.23 12.59
CA SER A 68 4.77 5.90 12.08
C SER A 68 5.08 5.73 10.59
N GLN A 69 4.87 6.78 9.78
CA GLN A 69 5.14 6.76 8.36
C GLN A 69 6.65 6.78 8.09
N THR A 70 7.41 7.62 8.77
CA THR A 70 8.87 7.69 8.60
C THR A 70 9.53 6.36 8.98
N ILE A 71 9.15 5.74 10.09
CA ILE A 71 9.69 4.45 10.52
C ILE A 71 9.30 3.34 9.52
N GLU A 72 8.04 3.30 9.09
CA GLU A 72 7.57 2.37 8.05
C GLU A 72 8.43 2.48 6.78
N GLN A 73 8.72 3.70 6.32
CA GLN A 73 9.50 3.91 5.10
C GLN A 73 10.97 3.58 5.27
N ILE A 74 11.58 3.89 6.42
CA ILE A 74 12.97 3.49 6.70
C ILE A 74 13.11 1.98 6.63
N ILE A 75 12.21 1.24 7.30
CA ILE A 75 12.23 -0.23 7.29
C ILE A 75 11.98 -0.77 5.89
N ARG A 76 11.04 -0.18 5.15
CA ARG A 76 10.78 -0.55 3.76
C ARG A 76 12.03 -0.39 2.88
N VAL A 77 12.72 0.75 2.96
CA VAL A 77 13.95 1.00 2.17
C VAL A 77 15.06 0.03 2.55
N VAL A 78 15.27 -0.22 3.84
CA VAL A 78 16.27 -1.19 4.31
C VAL A 78 15.98 -2.58 3.73
N ILE A 79 14.72 -3.03 3.76
CA ILE A 79 14.35 -4.35 3.24
C ILE A 79 14.43 -4.41 1.71
N ILE A 80 14.11 -3.33 1.00
CA ILE A 80 14.31 -3.26 -0.45
C ILE A 80 15.80 -3.45 -0.79
N LEU A 81 16.70 -2.73 -0.11
CA LEU A 81 18.14 -2.81 -0.37
C LEU A 81 18.71 -4.18 0.01
N LEU A 82 18.33 -4.72 1.17
CA LEU A 82 18.76 -6.04 1.61
C LEU A 82 18.20 -7.16 0.72
N GLY A 83 16.91 -7.10 0.39
CA GLY A 83 16.23 -8.08 -0.47
C GLY A 83 16.84 -8.11 -1.86
N ALA A 84 17.06 -6.95 -2.48
CA ALA A 84 17.73 -6.86 -3.77
C ALA A 84 19.19 -7.34 -3.70
N GLY A 85 19.94 -6.92 -2.68
CA GLY A 85 21.34 -7.33 -2.52
C GLY A 85 21.52 -8.83 -2.29
N LEU A 86 20.65 -9.45 -1.49
CA LEU A 86 20.65 -10.90 -1.26
C LEU A 86 20.26 -11.65 -2.53
N ALA A 87 19.25 -11.17 -3.27
CA ALA A 87 18.85 -11.79 -4.53
C ALA A 87 19.99 -11.84 -5.55
N LEU A 88 20.73 -10.73 -5.70
CA LEU A 88 21.87 -10.64 -6.59
C LEU A 88 22.99 -11.61 -6.19
N ASN A 89 23.29 -11.73 -4.90
CA ASN A 89 24.31 -12.66 -4.41
C ASN A 89 23.92 -14.14 -4.57
N MET A 90 22.63 -14.44 -4.48
CA MET A 90 22.10 -15.81 -4.63
C MET A 90 21.83 -16.18 -6.09
N GLY A 91 22.00 -15.25 -7.04
CA GLY A 91 21.71 -15.46 -8.46
C GLY A 91 20.23 -15.70 -8.75
N LEU A 92 19.34 -15.16 -7.92
CA LEU A 92 17.89 -15.28 -8.09
C LEU A 92 17.40 -14.41 -9.27
N ASP A 93 16.26 -14.78 -9.83
CA ASP A 93 15.67 -14.03 -10.93
C ASP A 93 15.14 -12.66 -10.44
N LEU A 94 14.92 -11.73 -11.37
CA LEU A 94 14.46 -10.38 -11.11
C LEU A 94 13.11 -10.36 -10.36
N TYR A 95 12.26 -11.36 -10.61
CA TYR A 95 10.96 -11.49 -9.95
C TYR A 95 11.09 -11.88 -8.48
N ASP A 96 11.96 -12.84 -8.16
CA ASP A 96 12.25 -13.24 -6.78
C ASP A 96 12.86 -12.08 -6.01
N ALA A 97 13.80 -11.35 -6.64
CA ALA A 97 14.38 -10.13 -6.10
C ALA A 97 13.30 -9.08 -5.81
N GLY A 98 12.38 -8.88 -6.76
CA GLY A 98 11.24 -7.98 -6.64
C GLY A 98 10.27 -8.38 -5.54
N ALA A 99 9.96 -9.67 -5.40
CA ALA A 99 9.09 -10.21 -4.37
C ALA A 99 9.70 -10.01 -2.97
N MET A 100 10.98 -10.33 -2.80
CA MET A 100 11.70 -10.08 -1.55
C MET A 100 11.74 -8.58 -1.21
N ALA A 101 12.01 -7.72 -2.18
CA ALA A 101 12.01 -6.27 -1.96
C ALA A 101 10.60 -5.74 -1.58
N MET A 102 9.55 -6.21 -2.25
CA MET A 102 8.16 -5.80 -1.96
C MET A 102 7.67 -6.28 -0.59
N SER A 103 8.20 -7.39 -0.07
CA SER A 103 7.88 -7.86 1.28
C SER A 103 8.19 -6.81 2.36
N GLY A 104 9.12 -5.88 2.10
CA GLY A 104 9.43 -4.74 2.95
C GLY A 104 8.23 -3.85 3.28
N ALA A 105 7.22 -3.82 2.43
CA ALA A 105 5.96 -3.11 2.69
C ALA A 105 5.19 -3.72 3.87
N ILE A 106 5.24 -5.04 4.05
CA ILE A 106 4.57 -5.75 5.14
C ILE A 106 5.27 -5.44 6.46
N PHE A 107 6.59 -5.63 6.52
CA PHE A 107 7.40 -5.35 7.71
C PHE A 107 7.36 -3.87 8.10
N GLY A 108 7.43 -2.97 7.10
CA GLY A 108 7.20 -1.54 7.29
C GLY A 108 5.83 -1.28 7.91
N GLY A 109 4.76 -1.86 7.34
CA GLY A 109 3.41 -1.68 7.85
C GLY A 109 3.24 -2.18 9.30
N VAL A 110 3.81 -3.34 9.63
CA VAL A 110 3.80 -3.88 11.01
C VAL A 110 4.51 -2.94 11.98
N SER A 111 5.67 -2.40 11.58
CA SER A 111 6.40 -1.43 12.39
C SER A 111 5.59 -0.15 12.63
N GLY A 112 4.89 0.33 11.61
CA GLY A 112 4.00 1.50 11.70
C GLY A 112 2.85 1.26 12.68
N ILE A 113 2.25 0.07 12.66
CA ILE A 113 1.22 -0.34 13.61
C ILE A 113 1.79 -0.35 15.04
N PHE A 114 2.98 -0.91 15.24
CA PHE A 114 3.61 -0.95 16.56
C PHE A 114 3.86 0.45 17.13
N VAL A 115 4.37 1.37 16.31
CA VAL A 115 4.58 2.78 16.68
C VAL A 115 3.25 3.44 17.07
N LEU A 116 2.21 3.32 16.23
CA LEU A 116 0.91 3.92 16.52
C LEU A 116 0.29 3.35 17.79
N ARG A 117 0.43 2.05 18.02
CA ARG A 117 -0.05 1.39 19.24
C ARG A 117 0.72 1.84 20.47
N HIS A 118 2.03 2.06 20.36
CA HIS A 118 2.84 2.63 21.44
C HIS A 118 2.34 4.03 21.84
N PHE A 119 2.15 4.93 20.87
CA PHE A 119 1.61 6.27 21.13
C PHE A 119 0.20 6.23 21.73
N TYR A 120 -0.64 5.33 21.23
CA TYR A 120 -2.00 5.14 21.75
C TYR A 120 -2.00 4.70 23.22
N ASN A 121 -1.20 3.68 23.56
CA ASN A 121 -1.08 3.18 24.91
C ASN A 121 -0.50 4.25 25.86
N LYS A 122 0.48 5.03 25.41
CA LYS A 122 1.04 6.15 26.18
C LYS A 122 -0.03 7.18 26.51
N ARG A 123 -0.87 7.53 25.55
CA ARG A 123 -1.97 8.51 25.73
C ARG A 123 -3.04 7.99 26.69
N LEU A 124 -3.36 6.70 26.63
CA LEU A 124 -4.25 6.02 27.56
C LEU A 124 -3.70 6.04 28.99
N ALA A 125 -2.41 5.73 29.16
CA ALA A 125 -1.72 5.75 30.45
C ALA A 125 -1.60 7.15 31.05
N SER A 126 -1.45 8.19 30.22
CA SER A 126 -1.41 9.59 30.66
C SER A 126 -2.76 10.17 31.07
N GLY A 127 -3.84 9.38 31.06
CA GLY A 127 -5.14 9.80 31.61
C GLY A 127 -5.83 10.93 30.84
N GLN A 128 -5.47 11.18 29.58
CA GLN A 128 -6.03 12.24 28.73
C GLN A 128 -7.48 11.98 28.26
N GLY A 129 -8.30 11.32 29.08
CA GLY A 129 -9.71 11.08 28.79
C GLY A 129 -9.99 10.10 27.65
N LEU A 130 -9.00 9.36 27.16
CA LEU A 130 -9.28 8.23 26.28
C LEU A 130 -9.91 7.10 27.07
N GLN A 131 -11.15 6.75 26.73
CA GLN A 131 -11.64 5.41 27.05
C GLN A 131 -10.83 4.42 26.22
N PRO A 132 -10.48 3.24 26.77
CA PRO A 132 -9.85 2.19 25.97
C PRO A 132 -10.73 1.97 24.75
N ALA A 133 -10.13 2.08 23.56
CA ALA A 133 -10.76 1.74 22.30
C ALA A 133 -10.93 0.23 22.33
N VAL A 134 -12.00 -0.20 22.99
CA VAL A 134 -12.50 -1.55 22.93
C VAL A 134 -12.89 -1.72 21.46
N PHE A 135 -12.02 -2.37 20.68
CA PHE A 135 -12.28 -2.78 19.30
C PHE A 135 -13.45 -3.79 19.21
N THR A 136 -14.05 -4.14 20.35
CA THR A 136 -15.25 -4.95 20.51
C THR A 136 -16.51 -4.10 20.32
N GLU A 137 -17.20 -4.35 19.21
CA GLU A 137 -18.66 -4.32 19.05
C GLU A 137 -19.49 -3.36 19.93
N LYS A 138 -19.17 -2.06 19.97
CA LYS A 138 -20.25 -1.09 20.19
C LYS A 138 -21.10 -1.08 18.93
N GLN A 139 -22.37 -1.50 19.04
CA GLN A 139 -23.34 -1.48 17.95
C GLN A 139 -23.23 -0.15 17.20
N GLU A 140 -22.85 -0.24 15.93
CA GLU A 140 -22.85 0.90 15.03
C GLU A 140 -24.28 1.47 15.03
N LYS A 141 -24.45 2.74 15.41
CA LYS A 141 -25.71 3.44 15.10
C LYS A 141 -25.88 3.35 13.58
N VAL A 142 -26.94 2.65 13.15
CA VAL A 142 -27.22 2.35 11.75
C VAL A 142 -27.19 3.65 10.94
N GLY A 143 -26.37 3.70 9.88
CA GLY A 143 -26.33 4.83 8.94
C GLY A 143 -25.02 5.62 8.89
N ILE A 144 -24.32 5.81 10.01
CA ILE A 144 -23.11 6.67 10.05
C ILE A 144 -22.02 6.15 9.10
N GLY A 145 -21.82 4.84 9.04
CA GLY A 145 -20.86 4.23 8.12
C GLY A 145 -21.21 4.44 6.64
N ARG A 146 -22.50 4.51 6.29
CA ARG A 146 -22.97 4.71 4.91
C ARG A 146 -22.75 6.15 4.46
N ASP A 147 -23.09 7.12 5.31
CA ASP A 147 -22.88 8.53 5.00
C ASP A 147 -21.40 8.87 4.92
N PHE A 148 -20.60 8.32 5.85
CA PHE A 148 -19.15 8.39 5.81
C PHE A 148 -18.61 7.84 4.49
N LEU A 149 -18.99 6.61 4.10
CA LEU A 149 -18.54 6.02 2.84
C LEU A 149 -18.94 6.85 1.62
N ARG A 150 -20.16 7.42 1.59
CA ARG A 150 -20.60 8.22 0.45
C ARG A 150 -19.73 9.48 0.29
N GLN A 151 -19.41 10.15 1.38
CA GLN A 151 -18.53 11.33 1.37
C GLN A 151 -17.08 10.95 1.07
N SER A 152 -16.56 9.91 1.73
CA SER A 152 -15.20 9.43 1.52
C SER A 152 -14.98 8.96 0.08
N MET A 153 -15.93 8.25 -0.52
CA MET A 153 -15.83 7.79 -1.91
C MET A 153 -15.72 8.96 -2.90
N ALA A 154 -16.49 10.03 -2.71
CA ALA A 154 -16.42 11.20 -3.57
C ALA A 154 -15.04 11.87 -3.51
N ILE A 155 -14.49 12.04 -2.31
CA ILE A 155 -13.16 12.61 -2.10
C ILE A 155 -12.09 11.69 -2.67
N CYS A 156 -12.18 10.39 -2.42
CA CYS A 156 -11.23 9.39 -2.91
C CYS A 156 -11.16 9.37 -4.44
N VAL A 157 -12.29 9.41 -5.15
CA VAL A 157 -12.28 9.38 -6.62
C VAL A 157 -11.51 10.57 -7.20
N VAL A 158 -11.73 11.78 -6.65
CA VAL A 158 -11.02 12.98 -7.10
C VAL A 158 -9.52 12.89 -6.76
N SER A 159 -9.19 12.51 -5.52
CA SER A 159 -7.79 12.40 -5.08
C SER A 159 -7.02 11.25 -5.75
N SER A 160 -7.71 10.20 -6.20
CA SER A 160 -7.10 9.03 -6.84
C SER A 160 -7.01 9.14 -8.35
N MET A 161 -7.44 10.24 -8.97
CA MET A 161 -7.44 10.40 -10.43
C MET A 161 -6.06 10.13 -11.06
N LEU A 162 -4.99 10.67 -10.47
CA LEU A 162 -3.62 10.41 -10.94
C LEU A 162 -3.21 8.94 -10.80
N ILE A 163 -3.59 8.30 -9.69
CA ILE A 163 -3.29 6.89 -9.43
C ILE A 163 -4.06 5.99 -10.40
N LEU A 164 -5.27 6.38 -10.79
CA LEU A 164 -6.05 5.64 -11.79
C LEU A 164 -5.38 5.70 -13.17
N PHE A 165 -4.77 6.81 -13.55
CA PHE A 165 -3.96 6.86 -14.78
C PHE A 165 -2.73 5.95 -14.70
N GLN A 166 -1.99 5.99 -13.58
CA GLN A 166 -0.88 5.06 -13.35
C GLN A 166 -1.31 3.60 -13.43
N LEU A 167 -2.51 3.28 -12.93
CA LEU A 167 -3.08 1.94 -13.03
C LEU A 167 -3.31 1.56 -14.50
N VAL A 168 -3.92 2.41 -15.31
CA VAL A 168 -4.13 2.16 -16.75
C VAL A 168 -2.79 1.93 -17.46
N ASP A 169 -1.79 2.77 -17.17
CA ASP A 169 -0.44 2.66 -17.75
C ASP A 169 0.22 1.32 -17.38
N SER A 170 0.00 0.84 -16.16
CA SER A 170 0.53 -0.44 -15.70
C SER A 170 0.06 -1.63 -16.54
N PHE A 171 -1.16 -1.57 -17.11
CA PHE A 171 -1.71 -2.59 -18.02
C PHE A 171 -1.37 -2.36 -19.49
N GLN A 172 -1.24 -1.10 -19.92
CA GLN A 172 -1.13 -0.76 -21.35
C GLN A 172 0.31 -0.62 -21.82
N VAL A 173 1.17 0.10 -21.09
CA VAL A 173 2.47 0.57 -21.61
C VAL A 173 3.37 -0.60 -22.02
N TYR A 174 3.55 -1.58 -21.12
CA TYR A 174 4.38 -2.75 -21.43
C TYR A 174 3.75 -3.63 -22.51
N ARG A 175 2.44 -3.83 -22.45
CA ARG A 175 1.72 -4.66 -23.43
C ARG A 175 1.84 -4.10 -24.85
N LEU A 176 1.69 -2.79 -25.03
CA LEU A 176 1.87 -2.10 -26.32
C LEU A 176 3.31 -2.22 -26.84
N MET A 177 4.31 -2.15 -25.95
CA MET A 177 5.71 -2.37 -26.34
C MET A 177 5.94 -3.81 -26.80
N SER A 178 5.40 -4.80 -26.08
CA SER A 178 5.50 -6.20 -26.45
C SER A 178 4.78 -6.50 -27.77
N ASP A 179 3.54 -6.00 -27.94
CA ASP A 179 2.72 -6.19 -29.14
C ASP A 179 3.32 -5.52 -30.39
N SER A 180 4.09 -4.44 -30.21
CA SER A 180 4.84 -3.77 -31.30
C SER A 180 6.15 -4.48 -31.68
N GLY A 181 6.47 -5.61 -31.05
CA GLY A 181 7.63 -6.44 -31.36
C GLY A 181 8.92 -6.02 -30.64
N ILE A 182 8.84 -5.14 -29.62
CA ILE A 182 10.00 -4.81 -28.79
C ILE A 182 10.35 -6.03 -27.93
N PRO A 183 11.63 -6.47 -27.89
CA PRO A 183 12.05 -7.57 -27.03
C PRO A 183 11.68 -7.32 -25.57
N ASP A 184 11.21 -8.37 -24.90
CA ASP A 184 10.71 -8.32 -23.52
C ASP A 184 11.66 -7.62 -22.53
N PHE A 185 12.95 -7.96 -22.58
CA PHE A 185 13.98 -7.32 -21.76
C PHE A 185 14.05 -5.80 -21.96
N ILE A 186 13.98 -5.34 -23.22
CA ILE A 186 14.02 -3.92 -23.57
C ILE A 186 12.73 -3.23 -23.14
N ALA A 187 11.57 -3.88 -23.37
CA ALA A 187 10.27 -3.36 -22.95
C ALA A 187 10.20 -3.16 -21.43
N LYS A 188 10.67 -4.13 -20.64
CA LYS A 188 10.77 -4.03 -19.18
C LYS A 188 11.70 -2.91 -18.74
N SER A 189 12.87 -2.78 -19.37
CA SER A 189 13.81 -1.69 -19.07
C SER A 189 13.23 -0.31 -19.39
N LEU A 190 12.57 -0.16 -20.54
CA LEU A 190 11.93 1.11 -20.94
C LEU A 190 10.78 1.48 -20.02
N LYS A 191 9.92 0.52 -19.65
CA LYS A 191 8.89 0.75 -18.65
C LYS A 191 9.48 1.14 -17.30
N GLY A 192 10.58 0.50 -16.89
CA GLY A 192 11.30 0.88 -15.68
C GLY A 192 11.78 2.34 -15.69
N ILE A 193 12.32 2.82 -16.82
CA ILE A 193 12.72 4.23 -16.98
C ILE A 193 11.49 5.16 -16.92
N TYR A 194 10.42 4.79 -17.63
CA TYR A 194 9.15 5.54 -17.64
C TYR A 194 8.57 5.72 -16.23
N ASP A 195 8.45 4.63 -15.47
CA ASP A 195 7.89 4.63 -14.11
C ASP A 195 8.72 5.48 -13.13
N ARG A 196 10.04 5.59 -13.35
CA ARG A 196 10.95 6.40 -12.50
C ARG A 196 10.99 7.87 -12.90
N GLY A 197 10.60 8.22 -14.12
CA GLY A 197 10.46 9.61 -14.54
C GLY A 197 9.32 10.32 -13.81
N GLN A 198 8.24 9.61 -13.49
CA GLN A 198 7.04 10.21 -12.91
C GLN A 198 7.25 10.86 -11.53
N PRO A 199 7.93 10.25 -10.54
CA PRO A 199 8.27 10.92 -9.29
C PRO A 199 9.09 12.21 -9.49
N ILE A 200 9.99 12.25 -10.48
CA ILE A 200 10.83 13.43 -10.77
C ILE A 200 9.95 14.58 -11.31
N LEU A 201 9.03 14.26 -12.22
CA LEU A 201 8.06 15.23 -12.73
C LEU A 201 7.16 15.78 -11.63
N GLN A 202 6.73 14.92 -10.69
CA GLN A 202 5.90 15.33 -9.54
C GLN A 202 6.67 16.25 -8.60
N LEU A 203 7.96 16.02 -8.35
CA LEU A 203 8.79 16.93 -7.55
C LEU A 203 8.87 18.33 -8.17
N GLY A 204 9.00 18.42 -9.50
CA GLY A 204 9.05 19.71 -10.21
C GLY A 204 7.72 20.47 -10.29
N LEU A 205 6.59 19.77 -10.11
CA LEU A 205 5.24 20.35 -10.10
C LEU A 205 4.79 20.84 -8.72
N VAL A 206 5.41 20.33 -7.66
CA VAL A 206 5.04 20.58 -6.26
C VAL A 206 5.94 21.64 -5.60
N LEU A 207 7.14 21.88 -6.14
CA LEU A 207 8.03 22.99 -5.77
C LEU A 207 7.67 24.26 -6.54
#